data_AF-H2J4J3-F1
#
_entry.id   AF-H2J4J3-F1
#
_cell.length_a   1.000
_cell.length_b   1.000
_cell.length_c   1.000
_cell.angle_alpha   90.00
_cell.angle_beta   90.00
_cell.angle_gamma   90.00
#
_symmetry.space_group_name_H-M   'P 1'
#
loop_
_entity.id
_entity.type
_entity.pdbx_description
1 polymer ?
#
loop_
_entity_poly.entity_id
_entity_poly.type
_entity_poly.pdbx_seq_one_letter_code
_entity_poly.pdbx_strand_id
1 'polypeptide(L)'
;MNYSILAILFGLTPLLQYFIKGWAFFGVSLILFIIFYRILKLQGKQVFSFLAGTIIAAEAIALLFGFTNLFILAYLITVAIIFLVAANDEKKIDILKEYLSESGENEKDWNFYHLFFGRGEVSSIEEIGKLLGSILGIKDGKIAFSVQMPNGDYYKRIINKSDIKSYNLYDIKSNQELYYVKIRDLFMPNRRLRTLHKPHLETFCLTIETIDGEVVSFYEEPDVLQKIVKQLDEL
;
A
#
# COMPACT_ATOMS: atom_id res chain seq x y z
N MET A 1 9.18 -18.89 1.42
CA MET A 1 9.62 -18.42 2.76
C MET A 1 8.38 -18.15 3.60
N ASN A 2 8.31 -18.59 4.86
CA ASN A 2 7.12 -18.38 5.70
C ASN A 2 7.21 -16.99 6.35
N TYR A 3 6.53 -16.00 5.75
CA TYR A 3 6.59 -14.59 6.19
C TYR A 3 6.02 -14.37 7.59
N SER A 4 5.17 -15.27 8.09
CA SER A 4 4.68 -15.22 9.48
C SER A 4 5.79 -15.50 10.49
N ILE A 5 6.71 -16.43 10.19
CA ILE A 5 7.89 -16.69 11.03
C ILE A 5 8.82 -15.48 11.02
N LEU A 6 9.01 -14.88 9.85
CA LEU A 6 9.82 -13.68 9.69
C LEU A 6 9.24 -12.51 10.50
N ALA A 7 7.92 -12.33 10.47
CA ALA A 7 7.22 -11.33 11.28
C ALA A 7 7.40 -11.54 12.77
N ILE A 8 7.36 -12.80 13.25
CA ILE A 8 7.65 -13.11 14.66
C ILE A 8 9.09 -12.72 15.01
N LEU A 9 10.06 -13.11 14.20
CA LEU A 9 11.48 -12.76 14.43
C LEU A 9 11.69 -11.25 14.48
N PHE A 10 11.06 -10.50 13.56
CA PHE A 10 11.11 -9.05 13.52
C PHE A 10 10.37 -8.41 14.71
N GLY A 11 9.30 -9.04 15.19
CA GLY A 11 8.55 -8.57 16.35
C GLY A 11 9.30 -8.71 17.68
N LEU A 12 10.39 -9.49 17.73
CA LEU A 12 11.27 -9.59 18.90
C LEU A 12 12.25 -8.41 19.04
N THR A 13 12.20 -7.42 18.13
CA THR A 13 13.02 -6.20 18.19
C THR A 13 13.04 -5.51 19.56
N PRO A 14 11.93 -5.43 20.33
CA PRO A 14 11.96 -4.86 21.67
C PRO A 14 12.99 -5.48 22.62
N LEU A 15 13.36 -6.77 22.44
CA LEU A 15 14.36 -7.43 23.27
C LEU A 15 15.79 -6.90 23.04
N LEU A 16 16.06 -6.19 21.94
CA LEU A 16 17.34 -5.53 21.72
C LEU A 16 17.64 -4.45 22.77
N GLN A 17 16.63 -4.01 23.52
CA GLN A 17 16.80 -3.12 24.69
C GLN A 17 17.77 -3.68 25.73
N TYR A 18 17.97 -5.01 25.77
CA TYR A 18 18.96 -5.64 26.62
C TYR A 18 20.40 -5.19 26.28
N PHE A 19 20.69 -5.03 24.99
CA PHE A 19 22.03 -4.71 24.49
C PHE A 19 22.22 -3.21 24.22
N ILE A 20 21.19 -2.55 23.71
CA ILE A 20 21.22 -1.15 23.27
C ILE A 20 20.13 -0.41 24.04
N LYS A 21 20.49 0.65 24.79
CA LYS A 21 19.54 1.37 25.66
C LYS A 21 19.29 2.80 25.18
N GLY A 22 18.13 3.34 25.57
CA GLY A 22 17.78 4.75 25.38
C GLY A 22 17.67 5.17 23.91
N TRP A 23 18.23 6.34 23.57
CA TRP A 23 18.11 6.93 22.24
C TRP A 23 18.72 6.08 21.12
N ALA A 24 19.77 5.31 21.40
CA ALA A 24 20.38 4.42 20.43
C ALA A 24 19.41 3.29 20.02
N PHE A 25 18.65 2.73 20.98
CA PHE A 25 17.62 1.74 20.69
C PHE A 25 16.53 2.32 19.80
N PHE A 26 16.06 3.53 20.11
CA PHE A 26 15.04 4.22 19.32
C PHE A 26 15.48 4.38 17.85
N GLY A 27 16.70 4.85 17.60
CA GLY A 27 17.22 5.03 16.24
C GLY A 27 17.34 3.71 15.47
N VAL A 28 17.93 2.68 16.09
CA VAL A 28 18.14 1.37 15.44
C VAL A 28 16.81 0.67 15.17
N SER A 29 15.92 0.64 16.17
CA SER A 29 14.61 -0.01 16.04
C SER A 29 13.75 0.66 14.97
N LEU A 30 13.75 2.00 14.87
CA LEU A 30 13.01 2.72 13.84
C LEU A 30 13.46 2.32 12.43
N ILE A 31 14.78 2.27 12.20
CA ILE A 31 15.33 1.85 10.90
C ILE A 31 14.94 0.41 10.59
N LEU A 32 15.06 -0.49 11.58
CA LEU A 32 14.65 -1.89 11.42
C LEU A 32 13.16 -2.00 11.06
N PHE A 33 12.27 -1.30 11.76
CA PHE A 33 10.84 -1.34 11.46
C PHE A 33 10.50 -0.83 10.05
N ILE A 34 11.21 0.19 9.55
CA ILE A 34 11.05 0.66 8.16
C ILE A 34 11.48 -0.44 7.16
N ILE A 35 12.60 -1.10 7.41
CA ILE A 35 13.09 -2.21 6.58
C ILE A 35 12.10 -3.38 6.61
N PHE A 36 11.61 -3.74 7.80
CA PHE A 36 10.65 -4.83 7.98
C PHE A 36 9.33 -4.55 7.28
N TYR A 37 8.82 -3.32 7.36
CA TYR A 37 7.65 -2.91 6.61
C TYR A 37 7.83 -3.13 5.11
N ARG A 38 8.98 -2.71 4.55
CA ARG A 38 9.28 -2.89 3.11
C ARG A 38 9.36 -4.36 2.70
N ILE A 39 9.91 -5.23 3.54
CA ILE A 39 10.04 -6.68 3.26
C ILE A 39 8.69 -7.39 3.36
N LEU A 40 7.86 -7.02 4.35
CA LEU A 40 6.59 -7.68 4.64
C LEU A 40 5.40 -7.08 3.87
N LYS A 41 5.60 -5.99 3.14
CA LYS A 41 4.58 -5.40 2.27
C LYS A 41 4.04 -6.46 1.29
N LEU A 42 2.74 -6.43 1.03
CA LEU A 42 2.01 -7.35 0.14
C LEU A 42 1.87 -8.80 0.66
N GLN A 43 2.34 -9.08 1.88
CA GLN A 43 2.25 -10.43 2.47
C GLN A 43 0.94 -10.67 3.23
N GLY A 44 0.04 -9.67 3.31
CA GLY A 44 -1.29 -9.85 3.87
C GLY A 44 -1.42 -9.40 5.34
N LYS A 45 -2.67 -9.32 5.81
CA LYS A 45 -3.03 -8.78 7.13
C LYS A 45 -2.44 -9.60 8.27
N GLN A 46 -2.45 -10.93 8.15
CA GLN A 46 -2.03 -11.82 9.24
C GLN A 46 -0.58 -11.54 9.64
N VAL A 47 0.30 -11.36 8.66
CA VAL A 47 1.74 -11.11 8.87
C VAL A 47 1.97 -9.84 9.69
N PHE A 48 1.32 -8.73 9.33
CA PHE A 48 1.41 -7.47 10.08
C PHE A 48 0.72 -7.53 11.46
N SER A 49 -0.36 -8.29 11.58
CA SER A 49 -1.04 -8.50 12.87
C SER A 49 -0.17 -9.31 13.83
N PHE A 50 0.50 -10.36 13.34
CA PHE A 50 1.47 -11.12 14.12
C PHE A 50 2.67 -10.26 14.51
N LEU A 51 3.20 -9.43 13.61
CA LEU A 51 4.28 -8.49 13.92
C LEU A 51 3.89 -7.54 15.06
N ALA A 52 2.73 -6.89 14.95
CA ALA A 52 2.24 -5.98 15.99
C ALA A 52 2.01 -6.69 17.34
N GLY A 53 1.39 -7.88 17.32
CA GLY A 53 1.16 -8.68 18.53
C GLY A 53 2.46 -9.13 19.19
N THR A 54 3.46 -9.53 18.40
CA THR A 54 4.77 -9.95 18.92
C THR A 54 5.60 -8.79 19.46
N ILE A 55 5.51 -7.58 18.87
CA ILE A 55 6.10 -6.37 19.45
C ILE A 55 5.54 -6.11 20.85
N ILE A 56 4.21 -6.17 21.00
CA ILE A 56 3.55 -5.94 22.30
C ILE A 56 3.94 -7.04 23.31
N ALA A 57 3.94 -8.30 22.88
CA ALA A 57 4.33 -9.41 23.75
C ALA A 57 5.80 -9.32 24.20
N ALA A 58 6.71 -9.01 23.27
CA ALA A 58 8.13 -8.81 23.57
C ALA A 58 8.35 -7.63 24.51
N GLU A 59 7.59 -6.55 24.34
CA GLU A 59 7.66 -5.38 25.22
C GLU A 59 7.09 -5.67 26.61
N ALA A 60 6.01 -6.46 26.72
CA ALA A 60 5.50 -6.92 28.01
C ALA A 60 6.55 -7.74 28.77
N ILE A 61 7.28 -8.60 28.07
CA ILE A 61 8.41 -9.35 28.64
C ILE A 61 9.52 -8.38 29.08
N ALA A 62 9.93 -7.43 28.23
CA ALA A 62 10.97 -6.44 28.57
C ALA A 62 10.59 -5.60 29.80
N LEU A 63 9.31 -5.27 29.96
CA LEU A 63 8.77 -4.56 31.11
C LEU A 63 8.86 -5.40 32.40
N LEU A 64 8.52 -6.70 32.35
CA LEU A 64 8.65 -7.60 33.50
C LEU A 64 10.09 -7.70 34.02
N PHE A 65 11.08 -7.64 33.13
CA PHE A 65 12.50 -7.64 33.50
C PHE A 65 13.07 -6.24 33.81
N GLY A 66 12.26 -5.19 33.77
CA GLY A 66 12.68 -3.83 34.11
C GLY A 66 13.62 -3.19 33.10
N PHE A 67 13.62 -3.66 31.85
CA PHE A 67 14.48 -3.12 30.78
C PHE A 67 13.87 -1.92 30.04
N THR A 68 12.56 -1.72 30.20
CA THR A 68 11.77 -0.69 29.51
C THR A 68 11.61 0.58 30.35
N ASN A 69 11.55 1.73 29.66
CA ASN A 69 11.09 3.01 30.21
C ASN A 69 9.74 3.40 29.57
N LEU A 70 8.91 4.18 30.27
CA LEU A 70 7.63 4.72 29.79
C LEU A 70 7.72 5.35 28.39
N PHE A 71 8.82 6.05 28.08
CA PHE A 71 9.03 6.63 26.75
C PHE A 71 9.14 5.56 25.65
N ILE A 72 9.92 4.50 25.89
CA ILE A 72 10.11 3.41 24.93
C ILE A 72 8.82 2.59 24.78
N LEU A 73 8.12 2.38 25.89
CA LEU A 73 6.81 1.72 25.90
C LEU A 73 5.81 2.48 25.01
N ALA A 74 5.69 3.80 25.18
CA ALA A 74 4.80 4.63 24.36
C ALA A 74 5.17 4.60 22.87
N TYR A 75 6.48 4.62 22.57
CA TYR A 75 6.99 4.48 21.21
C TYR A 75 6.58 3.14 20.58
N LEU A 76 6.82 2.01 21.26
CA LEU A 76 6.54 0.68 20.72
C LEU A 76 5.05 0.41 20.57
N ILE A 77 4.22 0.93 21.48
CA ILE A 77 2.76 0.92 21.33
C ILE A 77 2.35 1.67 20.06
N THR A 78 2.93 2.86 19.83
CA THR A 78 2.65 3.64 18.61
C THR A 78 3.06 2.88 17.35
N VAL A 79 4.24 2.25 17.36
CA VAL A 79 4.70 1.40 16.26
C VAL A 79 3.75 0.22 16.01
N ALA A 80 3.31 -0.46 17.06
CA ALA A 80 2.36 -1.56 16.94
C ALA A 80 1.02 -1.10 16.35
N ILE A 81 0.51 0.07 16.75
CA ILE A 81 -0.69 0.67 16.16
C ILE A 81 -0.49 0.96 14.67
N ILE A 82 0.65 1.53 14.28
CA ILE A 82 0.97 1.79 12.86
C ILE A 82 0.95 0.48 12.06
N PHE A 83 1.54 -0.60 12.58
CA PHE A 83 1.51 -1.90 11.91
C PHE A 83 0.10 -2.52 11.86
N LEU A 84 -0.76 -2.28 12.85
CA LEU A 84 -2.17 -2.68 12.78
C LEU A 84 -2.95 -1.91 11.72
N VAL A 85 -2.65 -0.61 11.53
CA VAL A 85 -3.22 0.18 10.42
C VAL A 85 -2.75 -0.40 9.08
N ALA A 86 -1.46 -0.70 8.94
CA ALA A 86 -0.93 -1.37 7.75
C ALA A 86 -1.60 -2.73 7.52
N ALA A 87 -1.88 -3.50 8.58
CA ALA A 87 -2.61 -4.77 8.48
C ALA A 87 -4.03 -4.58 7.92
N ASN A 88 -4.69 -3.46 8.26
CA ASN A 88 -6.00 -3.14 7.70
C ASN A 88 -5.94 -2.82 6.20
N ASP A 89 -4.89 -2.14 5.74
CA ASP A 89 -4.70 -1.88 4.31
C ASP A 89 -4.40 -3.16 3.52
N GLU A 90 -3.56 -4.03 4.09
CA GLU A 90 -3.18 -5.32 3.52
C GLU A 90 -4.35 -6.33 3.50
N LYS A 91 -5.40 -6.12 4.32
CA LYS A 91 -6.65 -6.90 4.26
C LYS A 91 -7.24 -6.92 2.85
N LYS A 92 -7.10 -5.84 2.09
CA LYS A 92 -7.62 -5.76 0.71
C LYS A 92 -6.93 -6.76 -0.22
N ILE A 93 -5.65 -7.04 0.03
CA ILE A 93 -4.89 -8.05 -0.72
C ILE A 93 -5.40 -9.44 -0.36
N ASP A 94 -5.60 -9.71 0.93
CA ASP A 94 -6.12 -11.00 1.38
C ASP A 94 -7.48 -11.31 0.72
N ILE A 95 -8.35 -10.30 0.60
CA ILE A 95 -9.66 -10.43 -0.07
C ILE A 95 -9.53 -10.80 -1.56
N LEU A 96 -8.51 -10.27 -2.25
CA LEU A 96 -8.25 -10.60 -3.66
C LEU A 96 -7.62 -12.00 -3.78
N LYS A 97 -6.68 -12.34 -2.90
CA LYS A 97 -6.03 -13.66 -2.83
C LYS A 97 -7.04 -14.78 -2.56
N GLU A 98 -7.96 -14.56 -1.63
CA GLU A 98 -9.07 -15.46 -1.32
C GLU A 98 -9.95 -15.67 -2.56
N TYR A 99 -10.33 -14.60 -3.25
CA TYR A 99 -11.12 -14.68 -4.48
C TYR A 99 -10.40 -15.40 -5.63
N LEU A 100 -9.10 -15.19 -5.78
CA LEU A 100 -8.28 -15.93 -6.75
C LEU A 100 -8.28 -17.44 -6.43
N SER A 101 -8.08 -17.78 -5.16
CA SER A 101 -8.11 -19.17 -4.69
C SER A 101 -9.48 -19.84 -4.92
N GLU A 102 -10.57 -19.13 -4.64
CA GLU A 102 -11.95 -19.58 -4.94
C GLU A 102 -12.18 -19.77 -6.44
N SER A 103 -11.55 -18.95 -7.27
CA SER A 103 -11.62 -19.02 -8.73
C SER A 103 -10.69 -20.09 -9.34
N GLY A 104 -9.99 -20.88 -8.50
CA GLY A 104 -9.07 -21.94 -8.94
C GLY A 104 -7.68 -21.45 -9.35
N GLU A 105 -7.34 -20.19 -9.10
CA GLU A 105 -6.03 -19.60 -9.39
C GLU A 105 -5.06 -19.77 -8.21
N ASN A 106 -3.78 -20.02 -8.50
CA ASN A 106 -2.74 -20.05 -7.48
C ASN A 106 -2.28 -18.63 -7.14
N GLU A 107 -2.71 -18.11 -6.00
CA GLU A 107 -2.43 -16.76 -5.49
C GLU A 107 -0.94 -16.36 -5.45
N LYS A 108 -0.02 -17.33 -5.35
CA LYS A 108 1.42 -17.06 -5.19
C LYS A 108 2.09 -16.61 -6.48
N ASP A 109 1.48 -16.89 -7.62
CA ASP A 109 2.02 -16.58 -8.93
C ASP A 109 1.62 -15.17 -9.40
N TRP A 110 0.79 -14.47 -8.62
CA TRP A 110 0.25 -13.15 -8.97
C TRP A 110 1.12 -12.03 -8.39
N ASN A 111 1.34 -11.00 -9.20
CA ASN A 111 1.96 -9.75 -8.76
C ASN A 111 0.89 -8.75 -8.35
N PHE A 112 0.92 -8.31 -7.09
CA PHE A 112 -0.10 -7.42 -6.52
C PHE A 112 0.37 -5.97 -6.41
N TYR A 113 -0.52 -5.04 -6.70
CA TYR A 113 -0.30 -3.60 -6.62
C TYR A 113 -1.48 -2.94 -5.90
N HIS A 114 -1.19 -2.04 -4.97
CA HIS A 114 -2.19 -1.10 -4.46
C HIS A 114 -2.35 0.00 -5.50
N LEU A 115 -3.58 0.26 -5.91
CA LEU A 115 -3.94 1.30 -6.87
C LEU A 115 -5.20 2.02 -6.37
N PHE A 116 -5.57 3.08 -7.06
CA PHE A 116 -6.89 3.69 -6.94
C PHE A 116 -7.72 3.36 -8.17
N PHE A 117 -8.98 2.98 -7.97
CA PHE A 117 -9.91 2.56 -9.00
C PHE A 117 -10.97 3.62 -9.28
N GLY A 118 -11.24 3.82 -10.58
CA GLY A 118 -12.33 4.63 -11.11
C GLY A 118 -13.11 3.87 -12.17
N ARG A 119 -14.40 4.18 -12.31
CA ARG A 119 -15.25 3.65 -13.38
C ARG A 119 -15.28 4.64 -14.54
N GLY A 120 -15.06 4.16 -15.77
CA GLY A 120 -14.92 5.02 -16.95
C GLY A 120 -13.58 5.74 -16.99
N GLU A 121 -13.39 6.59 -18.00
CA GLU A 121 -12.19 7.43 -18.11
C GLU A 121 -12.21 8.55 -17.07
N VAL A 122 -11.12 8.72 -16.33
CA VAL A 122 -10.93 9.84 -15.42
C VAL A 122 -10.46 11.03 -16.26
N SER A 123 -11.22 12.12 -16.24
CA SER A 123 -10.99 13.27 -17.12
C SER A 123 -10.38 14.47 -16.40
N SER A 124 -10.48 14.50 -15.06
CA SER A 124 -10.05 15.64 -14.25
C SER A 124 -9.34 15.22 -12.97
N ILE A 125 -8.47 16.10 -12.46
CA ILE A 125 -7.77 15.86 -11.18
C ILE A 125 -8.74 15.86 -10.00
N GLU A 126 -9.88 16.53 -10.11
CA GLU A 126 -10.92 16.55 -9.08
C GLU A 126 -11.60 15.19 -8.91
N GLU A 127 -11.71 14.42 -9.99
CA GLU A 127 -12.22 13.05 -9.96
C GLU A 127 -11.25 12.07 -9.30
N ILE A 128 -9.95 12.35 -9.31
CA ILE A 128 -8.92 11.54 -8.63
C ILE A 128 -9.22 11.44 -7.13
N GLY A 129 -9.68 12.53 -6.52
CA GLY A 129 -10.06 12.55 -5.10
C GLY A 129 -11.26 11.68 -4.74
N LYS A 130 -12.02 11.21 -5.74
CA LYS A 130 -13.20 10.34 -5.58
C LYS A 130 -12.91 8.87 -5.87
N LEU A 131 -11.66 8.54 -6.25
CA LEU A 131 -11.27 7.17 -6.57
C LEU A 131 -11.30 6.30 -5.32
N LEU A 132 -11.62 5.03 -5.52
CA LEU A 132 -11.72 4.04 -4.46
C LEU A 132 -10.42 3.24 -4.38
N GLY A 133 -9.85 3.09 -3.19
CA GLY A 133 -8.62 2.30 -3.03
C GLY A 133 -8.88 0.82 -3.38
N SER A 134 -8.13 0.30 -4.35
CA SER A 134 -8.26 -1.03 -4.92
C SER A 134 -6.95 -1.81 -4.86
N ILE A 135 -7.03 -3.11 -5.12
CA ILE A 135 -5.87 -3.96 -5.37
C ILE A 135 -5.99 -4.51 -6.78
N LEU A 136 -4.88 -4.48 -7.52
CA LEU A 136 -4.73 -5.12 -8.83
C LEU A 136 -3.72 -6.26 -8.71
N GLY A 137 -4.08 -7.43 -9.21
CA GLY A 137 -3.20 -8.57 -9.43
C GLY A 137 -3.00 -8.79 -10.92
N ILE A 138 -1.77 -9.14 -11.34
CA ILE A 138 -1.46 -9.52 -12.73
C ILE A 138 -0.72 -10.85 -12.74
N LYS A 139 -1.13 -11.75 -13.64
CA LYS A 139 -0.49 -13.05 -13.91
C LYS A 139 -0.82 -13.51 -15.33
N ASP A 140 0.17 -14.00 -16.08
CA ASP A 140 0.02 -14.81 -17.31
C ASP A 140 -1.23 -14.51 -18.16
N GLY A 141 -1.34 -13.28 -18.69
CA GLY A 141 -2.44 -12.92 -19.58
C GLY A 141 -3.75 -12.63 -18.85
N LYS A 142 -3.73 -12.40 -17.53
CA LYS A 142 -4.91 -12.13 -16.72
C LYS A 142 -4.65 -10.98 -15.75
N ILE A 143 -5.72 -10.24 -15.51
CA ILE A 143 -5.78 -9.16 -14.54
C ILE A 143 -6.88 -9.50 -13.56
N ALA A 144 -6.64 -9.36 -12.27
CA ALA A 144 -7.66 -9.47 -11.25
C ALA A 144 -7.68 -8.19 -10.43
N PHE A 145 -8.84 -7.71 -10.04
CA PHE A 145 -8.91 -6.57 -9.13
C PHE A 145 -10.04 -6.70 -8.12
N SER A 146 -9.83 -6.06 -6.97
CA SER A 146 -10.86 -5.90 -5.94
C SER A 146 -10.98 -4.43 -5.54
N VAL A 147 -12.22 -3.97 -5.39
CA VAL A 147 -12.53 -2.62 -4.90
C VAL A 147 -13.65 -2.68 -3.88
N GLN A 148 -13.48 -1.94 -2.80
CA GLN A 148 -14.51 -1.79 -1.78
C GLN A 148 -15.51 -0.73 -2.24
N MET A 149 -16.76 -1.13 -2.42
CA MET A 149 -17.85 -0.26 -2.81
C MET A 149 -18.38 0.52 -1.59
N PRO A 150 -19.05 1.66 -1.78
CA PRO A 150 -19.57 2.49 -0.68
C PRO A 150 -20.56 1.77 0.25
N ASN A 151 -21.22 0.71 -0.23
CA ASN A 151 -22.12 -0.13 0.55
C ASN A 151 -21.38 -1.13 1.46
N GLY A 152 -20.05 -1.19 1.41
CA GLY A 152 -19.20 -2.09 2.19
C GLY A 152 -18.84 -3.40 1.48
N ASP A 153 -19.50 -3.73 0.38
CA ASP A 153 -19.22 -4.94 -0.40
C ASP A 153 -17.94 -4.79 -1.23
N TYR A 154 -17.33 -5.92 -1.58
CA TYR A 154 -16.18 -5.94 -2.47
C TYR A 154 -16.62 -6.38 -3.85
N TYR A 155 -16.47 -5.49 -4.83
CA TYR A 155 -16.53 -5.86 -6.23
C TYR A 155 -15.19 -6.49 -6.61
N LYS A 156 -15.24 -7.71 -7.16
CA LYS A 156 -14.07 -8.49 -7.54
C LYS A 156 -14.26 -9.00 -8.96
N ARG A 157 -13.23 -8.93 -9.79
CA ARG A 157 -13.29 -9.40 -11.17
C ARG A 157 -11.93 -9.92 -11.63
N ILE A 158 -11.95 -10.96 -12.47
CA ILE A 158 -10.83 -11.41 -13.29
C ILE A 158 -11.16 -11.07 -14.76
N ILE A 159 -10.21 -10.50 -15.47
CA ILE A 159 -10.26 -10.16 -16.89
C ILE A 159 -9.12 -10.91 -17.57
N ASN A 160 -9.44 -11.74 -18.57
CA ASN A 160 -8.40 -12.36 -19.39
C ASN A 160 -7.96 -11.37 -20.48
N LYS A 161 -6.72 -11.50 -20.96
CA LYS A 161 -6.16 -10.68 -22.03
C LYS A 161 -6.95 -10.83 -23.33
N SER A 162 -7.53 -12.00 -23.59
CA SER A 162 -8.46 -12.22 -24.69
C SER A 162 -9.68 -11.30 -24.64
N ASP A 163 -10.04 -10.83 -23.45
CA ASP A 163 -11.23 -10.02 -23.19
C ASP A 163 -10.87 -8.52 -23.13
N ILE A 164 -9.57 -8.18 -23.21
CA ILE A 164 -9.07 -6.81 -23.27
C ILE A 164 -9.04 -6.36 -24.72
N LYS A 165 -9.83 -5.34 -25.04
CA LYS A 165 -9.86 -4.71 -26.36
C LYS A 165 -8.72 -3.73 -26.52
N SER A 166 -8.51 -2.88 -25.52
CA SER A 166 -7.42 -1.89 -25.52
C SER A 166 -7.04 -1.50 -24.09
N TYR A 167 -5.82 -1.03 -23.89
CA TYR A 167 -5.40 -0.35 -22.67
C TYR A 167 -4.58 0.89 -23.04
N ASN A 168 -4.79 1.99 -22.32
CA ASN A 168 -4.12 3.26 -22.59
C ASN A 168 -3.58 3.85 -21.30
N LEU A 169 -2.31 4.25 -21.34
CA LEU A 169 -1.70 5.10 -20.32
C LEU A 169 -1.75 6.54 -20.82
N TYR A 170 -2.44 7.42 -20.10
CA TYR A 170 -2.57 8.82 -20.49
C TYR A 170 -2.34 9.74 -19.29
N ASP A 171 -1.96 10.98 -19.60
CA ASP A 171 -1.72 12.03 -18.63
C ASP A 171 -2.96 12.93 -18.46
N ILE A 172 -3.30 13.20 -17.21
CA ILE A 172 -4.31 14.18 -16.82
C ILE A 172 -3.57 15.42 -16.35
N LYS A 173 -3.80 16.53 -17.04
CA LYS A 173 -3.25 17.83 -16.70
C LYS A 173 -4.34 18.74 -16.17
N SER A 174 -4.13 19.34 -15.00
CA SER A 174 -4.96 20.44 -14.52
C SER A 174 -4.11 21.66 -14.25
N ASN A 175 -4.66 22.83 -14.58
CA ASN A 175 -4.04 24.11 -14.25
C ASN A 175 -4.09 24.31 -12.74
N GLN A 176 -2.93 24.53 -12.13
CA GLN A 176 -2.85 24.87 -10.72
C GLN A 176 -2.53 26.36 -10.57
N GLU A 177 -3.21 27.04 -9.65
CA GLU A 177 -2.76 28.36 -9.22
C GLU A 177 -1.34 28.26 -8.64
N LEU A 178 -0.47 29.18 -9.07
CA LEU A 178 0.90 29.29 -8.58
C LEU A 178 0.88 29.43 -7.06
N TYR A 179 1.41 28.40 -6.39
CA TYR A 179 1.48 28.41 -4.93
C TYR A 179 2.67 29.24 -4.47
N TYR A 180 2.40 30.40 -3.87
CA TYR A 180 3.40 31.21 -3.19
C TYR A 180 3.59 30.74 -1.75
N VAL A 181 4.83 30.44 -1.37
CA VAL A 181 5.19 29.98 -0.03
C VAL A 181 4.79 31.03 1.01
N LYS A 182 3.99 30.63 1.98
CA LYS A 182 3.61 31.49 3.12
C LYS A 182 4.58 31.22 4.28
N ILE A 183 4.81 32.22 5.13
CA ILE A 183 5.70 32.10 6.31
C ILE A 183 5.32 30.90 7.19
N ARG A 184 4.03 30.57 7.29
CA ARG A 184 3.53 29.39 8.03
C ARG A 184 4.04 28.04 7.49
N ASP A 185 4.37 27.97 6.21
CA ASP A 185 4.83 26.73 5.56
C ASP A 185 6.28 26.39 5.95
N LEU A 186 7.00 27.33 6.58
CA LEU A 186 8.32 27.08 7.17
C LEU A 186 8.24 26.25 8.46
N PHE A 187 7.07 26.26 9.12
CA PHE A 187 6.87 25.64 10.43
C PHE A 187 5.90 24.45 10.40
N MET A 188 5.19 24.24 9.29
CA MET A 188 4.31 23.09 9.08
C MET A 188 4.58 22.45 7.72
N PRO A 189 4.69 21.10 7.64
CA PRO A 189 4.86 20.41 6.37
C PRO A 189 3.65 20.66 5.47
N ASN A 190 3.83 21.48 4.44
CA ASN A 190 2.79 21.78 3.49
C ASN A 190 2.82 20.78 2.33
N ARG A 191 1.70 20.11 2.10
CA ARG A 191 1.52 19.11 1.02
C ARG A 191 1.79 19.68 -0.38
N ARG A 192 1.70 21.00 -0.56
CA ARG A 192 1.91 21.72 -1.83
C ARG A 192 3.38 22.06 -2.14
N LEU A 193 4.32 21.75 -1.24
CA LEU A 193 5.76 22.01 -1.47
C LEU A 193 6.30 21.21 -2.67
N ARG A 194 5.80 19.98 -2.92
CA ARG A 194 6.22 19.14 -4.06
C ARG A 194 5.78 19.69 -5.43
N THR A 195 4.84 20.62 -5.46
CA THR A 195 4.29 21.22 -6.69
C THR A 195 4.63 22.71 -6.81
N LEU A 196 5.57 23.19 -5.98
CA LEU A 196 6.11 24.55 -6.08
C LEU A 196 6.65 24.78 -7.48
N HIS A 197 6.10 25.80 -8.15
CA HIS A 197 6.52 26.31 -9.46
C HIS A 197 6.13 25.45 -10.68
N LYS A 198 5.34 24.38 -10.49
CA LYS A 198 4.73 23.68 -11.63
C LYS A 198 3.45 24.41 -12.06
N PRO A 199 3.33 24.84 -13.34
CA PRO A 199 2.12 25.49 -13.85
C PRO A 199 0.93 24.51 -13.96
N HIS A 200 1.24 23.21 -14.06
CA HIS A 200 0.26 22.15 -14.14
C HIS A 200 0.52 21.08 -13.08
N LEU A 201 -0.57 20.57 -12.51
CA LEU A 201 -0.57 19.26 -11.88
C LEU A 201 -0.71 18.24 -12.99
N GLU A 202 0.21 17.28 -13.02
CA GLU A 202 0.19 16.17 -13.97
C GLU A 202 0.07 14.88 -13.19
N THR A 203 -0.86 14.03 -13.60
CA THR A 203 -0.86 12.64 -13.13
C THR A 203 -1.20 11.65 -14.23
N PHE A 204 -0.89 10.39 -14.01
CA PHE A 204 -1.06 9.32 -14.99
C PHE A 204 -2.22 8.41 -14.57
N CYS A 205 -3.00 8.01 -15.56
CA CYS A 205 -4.08 7.04 -15.43
C CYS A 205 -3.91 5.94 -16.47
N LEU A 206 -4.23 4.72 -16.06
CA LEU A 206 -4.29 3.54 -16.92
C LEU A 206 -5.77 3.18 -17.12
N THR A 207 -6.27 3.23 -18.35
CA THR A 207 -7.57 2.68 -18.71
C THR A 207 -7.41 1.30 -19.34
N ILE A 208 -8.35 0.41 -19.03
CA ILE A 208 -8.49 -0.91 -19.66
C ILE A 208 -9.92 -1.01 -20.17
N GLU A 209 -10.06 -1.15 -21.49
CA GLU A 209 -11.33 -1.36 -22.18
C GLU A 209 -11.51 -2.86 -22.44
N THR A 210 -12.62 -3.43 -21.99
CA THR A 210 -13.00 -4.80 -22.31
C THR A 210 -13.76 -4.88 -23.65
N ILE A 211 -13.80 -6.07 -24.25
CA ILE A 211 -14.57 -6.31 -25.49
C ILE A 211 -16.06 -5.99 -25.31
N ASP A 212 -16.59 -6.16 -24.10
CA ASP A 212 -17.98 -5.84 -23.74
C ASP A 212 -18.26 -4.32 -23.65
N GLY A 213 -17.25 -3.48 -23.89
CA GLY A 213 -17.36 -2.02 -23.86
C GLY A 213 -17.28 -1.40 -22.46
N GLU A 214 -16.84 -2.16 -21.46
CA GLU A 214 -16.60 -1.61 -20.12
C GLU A 214 -15.19 -1.01 -20.03
N VAL A 215 -15.12 0.22 -19.52
CA VAL A 215 -13.85 0.92 -19.28
C VAL A 215 -13.61 1.03 -17.78
N VAL A 216 -12.50 0.46 -17.32
CA VAL A 216 -12.01 0.60 -15.95
C VAL A 216 -10.76 1.44 -15.92
N SER A 217 -10.64 2.32 -14.94
CA SER A 217 -9.48 3.20 -14.75
C SER A 217 -8.74 2.89 -13.47
N PHE A 218 -7.42 2.90 -13.56
CA PHE A 218 -6.50 2.76 -12.43
C PHE A 218 -5.57 3.96 -12.35
N TYR A 219 -5.27 4.36 -11.13
CA TYR A 219 -4.42 5.49 -10.82
C TYR A 219 -3.39 5.09 -9.76
N GLU A 220 -2.12 5.43 -10.00
CA GLU A 220 -1.02 5.30 -9.06
C GLU A 220 0.20 6.10 -9.55
N GLU A 221 1.31 6.06 -8.80
CA GLU A 221 2.59 6.59 -9.27
C GLU A 221 2.98 6.06 -10.67
N PRO A 222 3.57 6.90 -11.55
CA PRO A 222 3.89 6.56 -12.93
C PRO A 222 4.73 5.29 -13.05
N ASP A 223 5.70 5.11 -12.15
CA ASP A 223 6.59 3.95 -12.13
C ASP A 223 5.84 2.63 -11.90
N VAL A 224 4.74 2.66 -11.15
CA VAL A 224 3.90 1.48 -10.89
C VAL A 224 3.04 1.19 -12.12
N LEU A 225 2.40 2.21 -12.69
CA LEU A 225 1.57 2.05 -13.89
C LEU A 225 2.40 1.58 -15.10
N GLN A 226 3.62 2.08 -15.27
CA GLN A 226 4.52 1.62 -16.34
C GLN A 226 4.92 0.15 -16.16
N LYS A 227 5.16 -0.31 -14.92
CA LYS A 227 5.43 -1.73 -14.65
C LYS A 227 4.24 -2.61 -15.03
N ILE A 228 3.02 -2.16 -14.70
CA ILE A 228 1.79 -2.84 -15.07
C ILE A 228 1.67 -2.94 -16.58
N VAL A 229 1.83 -1.83 -17.32
CA VAL A 229 1.77 -1.81 -18.78
C VAL A 229 2.82 -2.75 -19.39
N LYS A 230 4.07 -2.72 -18.91
CA LYS A 230 5.12 -3.63 -19.38
C LYS A 230 4.76 -5.09 -19.14
N GLN A 231 4.15 -5.40 -18.00
CA GLN A 231 3.63 -6.74 -17.72
C GLN A 231 2.47 -7.12 -18.65
N LEU A 232 1.66 -6.17 -19.12
CA LEU A 232 0.60 -6.44 -20.11
C LEU A 232 1.15 -6.64 -21.53
N ASP A 233 2.22 -5.90 -21.89
CA ASP A 233 2.93 -5.99 -23.17
C ASP A 233 3.75 -7.28 -23.32
N GLU A 234 4.35 -7.77 -22.23
CA GLU A 234 5.17 -9.00 -22.20
C GLU A 234 4.34 -10.31 -22.25
N LEU A 235 3.01 -10.19 -22.17
CA LEU A 235 2.03 -11.30 -22.27
C LEU A 235 1.60 -11.57 -23.71
#